data_AF-Q9X1V3-F1
#
_entry.id   AF-Q9X1V3-F1
#
_cell.length_a   1.000
_cell.length_b   1.000
_cell.length_c   1.000
_cell.angle_alpha   90.00
_cell.angle_beta   90.00
_cell.angle_gamma   90.00
#
_symmetry.space_group_name_H-M   'P 1'
#
loop_
_entity.id
_entity.type
_entity.pdbx_description
1 polymer ?
#
loop_
_entity_poly.entity_id
_entity_poly.type
_entity_poly.pdbx_seq_one_letter_code
_entity_poly.pdbx_strand_id
1 'polypeptide(L)'
;MDARIVNALIGSVYETIRDVLGIEPKTGKPSTVSHIEIPHSLVTVIGITGGIEGSLIYSFSSETALKVVSAMMGGMEYNQLDELALSAIGELGNMTAGKLAMKLEHLGKHVDITPPTVVSGRDLKIKSFGVILKLPISVFSEEDFDLHLSVKSGG
;
A
#
# COMPACT_ATOMS: atom_id res chain seq x y z
N MET A 1 11.56 -14.06 1.43
CA MET A 1 10.09 -14.06 1.60
C MET A 1 9.50 -15.08 0.64
N ASP A 2 8.43 -15.79 1.03
CA ASP A 2 7.77 -16.79 0.17
C ASP A 2 7.19 -16.12 -1.09
N ALA A 3 7.51 -16.66 -2.27
CA ALA A 3 7.01 -16.14 -3.54
C ALA A 3 5.48 -16.12 -3.64
N ARG A 4 4.78 -17.02 -2.93
CA ARG A 4 3.31 -17.03 -2.86
C ARG A 4 2.77 -15.81 -2.13
N ILE A 5 3.45 -15.34 -1.09
CA ILE A 5 3.11 -14.09 -0.39
C ILE A 5 3.36 -12.88 -1.29
N VAL A 6 4.49 -12.88 -2.03
CA VAL A 6 4.81 -11.82 -3.00
C VAL A 6 3.72 -11.75 -4.09
N ASN A 7 3.32 -12.89 -4.64
CA ASN A 7 2.27 -12.96 -5.66
C ASN A 7 0.89 -12.55 -5.11
N ALA A 8 0.57 -12.96 -3.89
CA ALA A 8 -0.63 -12.51 -3.20
C ALA A 8 -0.64 -10.97 -3.07
N LEU A 9 0.47 -10.37 -2.66
CA LEU A 9 0.60 -8.92 -2.57
C LEU A 9 0.42 -8.23 -3.93
N ILE A 10 1.15 -8.66 -4.95
CA ILE A 10 1.06 -8.08 -6.31
C ILE A 10 -0.38 -8.17 -6.83
N GLY A 11 -1.02 -9.34 -6.69
CA GLY A 11 -2.41 -9.54 -7.09
C GLY A 11 -3.38 -8.62 -6.34
N SER A 12 -3.23 -8.48 -5.01
CA SER A 12 -4.09 -7.62 -4.21
C SER A 12 -3.97 -6.15 -4.60
N VAL A 13 -2.76 -5.68 -4.84
CA VAL A 13 -2.49 -4.30 -5.28
C VAL A 13 -3.08 -4.05 -6.66
N TYR A 14 -2.80 -4.95 -7.62
CA TYR A 14 -3.33 -4.84 -8.98
C TYR A 14 -4.85 -4.78 -9.00
N GLU A 15 -5.50 -5.74 -8.32
CA GLU A 15 -6.96 -5.81 -8.23
C GLU A 15 -7.53 -4.59 -7.51
N THR A 16 -6.95 -4.13 -6.41
CA THR A 16 -7.46 -2.93 -5.71
C THR A 16 -7.38 -1.70 -6.61
N ILE A 17 -6.22 -1.40 -7.20
CA ILE A 17 -6.09 -0.21 -8.05
C ILE A 17 -7.03 -0.29 -9.25
N ARG A 18 -7.15 -1.45 -9.90
CA ARG A 18 -8.07 -1.63 -11.02
C ARG A 18 -9.53 -1.43 -10.60
N ASP A 19 -9.95 -2.07 -9.52
CA ASP A 19 -11.36 -2.07 -9.11
C ASP A 19 -11.78 -0.72 -8.50
N VAL A 20 -10.85 -0.02 -7.84
CA VAL A 20 -11.13 1.23 -7.10
C VAL A 20 -10.85 2.48 -7.93
N LEU A 21 -9.80 2.47 -8.76
CA LEU A 21 -9.41 3.62 -9.57
C LEU A 21 -9.79 3.48 -11.05
N GLY A 22 -10.23 2.30 -11.49
CA GLY A 22 -10.54 2.03 -12.90
C GLY A 22 -9.33 2.06 -13.82
N ILE A 23 -8.11 1.97 -13.26
CA ILE A 23 -6.83 2.08 -13.98
C ILE A 23 -6.09 0.75 -13.87
N GLU A 24 -5.49 0.29 -14.97
CA GLU A 24 -4.58 -0.85 -14.92
C GLU A 24 -3.18 -0.40 -14.46
N PRO A 25 -2.75 -0.74 -13.24
CA PRO A 25 -1.44 -0.32 -12.76
C PRO A 25 -0.35 -1.14 -13.43
N LYS A 26 0.83 -0.53 -13.62
CA LYS A 26 2.05 -1.26 -13.96
C LYS A 26 2.84 -1.55 -12.69
N THR A 27 3.16 -2.81 -12.46
CA THR A 27 4.00 -3.22 -11.33
C THR A 27 5.45 -3.38 -11.78
N GLY A 28 6.36 -2.73 -11.06
CA GLY A 28 7.80 -2.91 -11.22
C GLY A 28 8.26 -4.25 -10.64
N LYS A 29 9.57 -4.49 -10.70
CA LYS A 29 10.14 -5.73 -10.15
C LYS A 29 10.16 -5.68 -8.63
N PRO A 30 9.55 -6.66 -7.93
CA PRO A 30 9.65 -6.74 -6.48
C PRO A 30 11.12 -6.94 -6.05
N SER A 31 11.55 -6.20 -5.03
CA SER A 31 12.92 -6.27 -4.50
C SER A 31 12.93 -6.20 -2.97
N THR A 32 13.94 -6.79 -2.34
CA THR A 32 14.13 -6.65 -0.89
C THR A 32 15.05 -5.46 -0.60
N VAL A 33 14.65 -4.63 0.35
CA VAL A 33 15.38 -3.43 0.77
C VAL A 33 15.74 -3.49 2.25
N SER A 34 16.79 -2.77 2.66
CA SER A 34 17.23 -2.71 4.06
C SER A 34 16.50 -1.66 4.90
N HIS A 35 15.92 -0.66 4.25
CA HIS A 35 15.16 0.42 4.86
C HIS A 35 14.11 0.95 3.87
N ILE A 36 13.10 1.64 4.40
CA ILE A 36 12.05 2.26 3.59
C ILE A 36 12.49 3.70 3.30
N GLU A 37 12.70 3.99 2.01
CA GLU A 37 12.86 5.35 1.54
C GLU A 37 11.48 5.88 1.13
N ILE A 38 11.13 7.04 1.67
CA ILE A 38 9.85 7.69 1.40
C ILE A 38 10.17 9.06 0.82
N PRO A 39 10.34 9.17 -0.51
CA PRO A 39 10.50 10.47 -1.15
C PRO A 39 9.18 11.27 -1.17
N HIS A 40 8.10 10.67 -0.68
CA HIS A 40 6.73 11.11 -0.78
C HIS A 40 6.23 11.83 0.47
N SER A 41 5.23 12.70 0.31
CA SER A 41 4.64 13.49 1.39
C SER A 41 3.47 12.82 2.11
N LEU A 42 2.97 11.69 1.58
CA LEU A 42 1.87 10.93 2.17
C LEU A 42 2.25 9.46 2.31
N VAL A 43 1.95 8.90 3.47
CA VAL A 43 2.19 7.49 3.77
C VAL A 43 0.99 6.92 4.50
N THR A 44 0.59 5.72 4.12
CA THR A 44 -0.38 4.94 4.89
C THR A 44 0.28 3.68 5.41
N VAL A 45 -0.01 3.36 6.67
CA VAL A 45 0.48 2.15 7.35
C VAL A 45 -0.71 1.32 7.82
N ILE A 46 -0.66 0.02 7.54
CA ILE A 46 -1.58 -0.99 8.04
C ILE A 46 -0.77 -2.12 8.65
N GLY A 47 -0.99 -2.40 9.94
CA GLY A 47 -0.40 -3.55 10.61
C GLY A 47 -1.04 -4.85 10.13
N ILE A 48 -0.23 -5.90 10.06
CA ILE A 48 -0.66 -7.27 9.76
C ILE A 48 -0.19 -8.15 10.92
N THR A 49 -1.10 -8.94 11.50
CA THR A 49 -0.82 -9.84 12.63
C THR A 49 -1.37 -11.24 12.38
N GLY A 50 -0.78 -12.27 13.00
CA GLY A 50 -1.22 -13.66 12.88
C GLY A 50 -0.25 -14.51 12.07
N GLY A 51 -0.74 -15.18 11.02
CA GLY A 51 0.02 -16.11 10.17
C GLY A 51 1.25 -15.49 9.52
N ILE A 52 1.28 -14.16 9.39
CA ILE A 52 2.48 -13.34 9.27
C ILE A 52 2.35 -12.13 10.20
N GLU A 53 3.48 -11.62 10.70
CA GLU A 53 3.54 -10.35 11.41
C GLU A 53 4.30 -9.31 10.60
N GLY A 54 3.76 -8.11 10.50
CA GLY A 54 4.43 -7.01 9.85
C GLY A 54 3.51 -5.85 9.51
N SER A 55 3.76 -5.19 8.38
CA SER A 55 2.97 -4.05 7.96
C SER A 55 2.99 -3.88 6.46
N LEU A 56 1.82 -3.52 5.91
CA LEU A 56 1.67 -2.95 4.59
C LEU A 56 1.83 -1.44 4.70
N ILE A 57 2.77 -0.89 3.94
CA ILE A 57 3.10 0.54 3.96
C ILE A 57 3.09 0.99 2.51
N TYR A 58 2.35 2.03 2.16
CA TYR A 58 2.46 2.62 0.83
C TYR A 58 2.49 4.12 0.89
N SER A 59 3.10 4.73 -0.12
CA SER A 59 3.37 6.15 -0.13
C SER A 59 3.39 6.69 -1.54
N PHE A 60 2.94 7.94 -1.68
CA PHE A 60 2.94 8.66 -2.94
C PHE A 60 2.88 10.17 -2.68
N SER A 61 3.26 10.94 -3.69
CA SER A 61 3.27 12.40 -3.61
C SER A 61 1.86 12.95 -3.35
N SER A 62 1.76 14.16 -2.80
CA SER A 62 0.46 14.85 -2.66
C SER A 62 -0.25 15.04 -4.01
N GLU A 63 0.50 15.20 -5.11
CA GLU A 63 -0.10 15.29 -6.45
C GLU A 63 -0.75 13.97 -6.86
N THR A 64 -0.03 12.86 -6.70
CA THR A 64 -0.57 11.51 -6.95
C THR A 64 -1.75 11.22 -6.03
N ALA A 65 -1.70 11.67 -4.77
CA ALA A 65 -2.78 11.52 -3.81
C ALA A 65 -4.08 12.17 -4.30
N LEU A 66 -4.01 13.40 -4.80
CA LEU A 66 -5.19 14.09 -5.32
C LEU A 66 -5.77 13.37 -6.54
N LYS A 67 -4.92 12.81 -7.43
CA LYS A 67 -5.38 11.98 -8.57
C LYS A 67 -6.05 10.68 -8.11
N VAL A 68 -5.49 10.01 -7.11
CA VAL A 68 -6.10 8.82 -6.47
C VAL A 68 -7.48 9.17 -5.91
N VAL A 69 -7.57 10.22 -5.08
CA VAL A 69 -8.84 10.66 -4.46
C VAL A 69 -9.86 11.03 -5.53
N SER A 70 -9.45 11.78 -6.56
CA SER A 70 -10.32 12.16 -7.67
C SER A 70 -10.91 10.93 -8.37
N ALA A 71 -10.09 9.92 -8.66
CA ALA A 71 -10.55 8.66 -9.25
C ALA A 71 -11.53 7.91 -8.33
N MET A 72 -11.24 7.82 -7.02
CA MET A 72 -12.13 7.18 -6.04
C MET A 72 -13.48 7.90 -5.89
N MET A 73 -13.50 9.21 -6.10
CA MET A 73 -14.69 10.05 -5.98
C MET A 73 -15.44 10.22 -7.31
N GLY A 74 -15.27 9.30 -8.25
CA GLY A 74 -15.98 9.30 -9.53
C GLY A 74 -15.51 10.38 -10.52
N GLY A 75 -14.25 10.80 -10.42
CA GLY A 75 -13.64 11.79 -11.31
C GLY A 75 -13.86 13.25 -10.89
N MET A 76 -14.38 13.51 -9.69
CA MET A 76 -14.47 14.87 -9.14
C MET A 76 -13.06 15.41 -8.88
N GLU A 77 -12.81 16.67 -9.27
CA GLU A 77 -11.51 17.29 -9.07
C GLU A 77 -11.29 17.64 -7.59
N TYR A 78 -10.12 17.29 -7.06
CA TYR A 78 -9.69 17.61 -5.70
C TYR A 78 -8.41 18.44 -5.75
N ASN A 79 -8.40 19.54 -5.01
CA ASN A 79 -7.25 20.46 -4.93
C ASN A 79 -6.57 20.46 -3.56
N GLN A 80 -7.13 19.75 -2.57
CA GLN A 80 -6.62 19.71 -1.20
C GLN A 80 -6.83 18.31 -0.59
N LEU A 81 -5.91 17.92 0.29
CA LEU A 81 -6.00 16.68 1.07
C LEU A 81 -6.71 16.97 2.40
N ASP A 82 -8.00 17.28 2.32
CA ASP A 82 -8.86 17.44 3.50
C ASP A 82 -9.16 16.09 4.20
N GLU A 83 -9.93 16.13 5.29
CA GLU A 83 -10.25 14.91 6.06
C GLU A 83 -10.94 13.84 5.21
N LEU A 84 -11.79 14.24 4.26
CA LEU A 84 -12.47 13.29 3.36
C LEU A 84 -11.48 12.67 2.38
N ALA A 85 -10.60 13.47 1.79
CA ALA A 85 -9.54 12.99 0.91
C ALA A 85 -8.58 12.04 1.63
N LEU A 86 -8.14 12.38 2.85
CA LEU A 86 -7.29 11.51 3.67
C LEU A 86 -8.01 10.20 4.05
N SER A 87 -9.31 10.26 4.32
CA SER A 87 -10.12 9.07 4.58
C SER A 87 -10.20 8.16 3.36
N ALA A 88 -10.38 8.73 2.16
CA ALA A 88 -10.37 7.97 0.91
C ALA A 88 -9.03 7.28 0.66
N ILE A 89 -7.92 7.97 0.93
CA ILE A 89 -6.60 7.34 0.90
C ILE A 89 -6.53 6.17 1.89
N GLY A 90 -6.95 6.37 3.13
CA GLY A 90 -7.02 5.29 4.12
C GLY A 90 -7.78 4.07 3.59
N GLU A 91 -8.93 4.30 2.95
CA GLU A 91 -9.77 3.25 2.39
C GLU A 91 -9.08 2.46 1.26
N LEU A 92 -8.31 3.12 0.38
CA LEU A 92 -7.48 2.41 -0.62
C LEU A 92 -6.54 1.41 0.05
N GLY A 93 -5.91 1.82 1.15
CA GLY A 93 -5.04 0.96 1.94
C GLY A 93 -5.79 -0.21 2.55
N ASN A 94 -6.91 0.09 3.19
CA ASN A 94 -7.75 -0.89 3.87
C ASN A 94 -8.23 -1.98 2.90
N MET A 95 -8.71 -1.59 1.71
CA MET A 95 -9.12 -2.52 0.65
C MET A 95 -7.95 -3.39 0.15
N THR A 96 -6.77 -2.80 -0.04
CA THR A 96 -5.56 -3.54 -0.45
C THR A 96 -5.16 -4.58 0.61
N ALA A 97 -5.15 -4.19 1.88
CA ALA A 97 -4.82 -5.06 2.99
C ALA A 97 -5.89 -6.16 3.17
N GLY A 98 -7.17 -5.86 3.01
CA GLY A 98 -8.26 -6.83 3.05
C GLY A 98 -8.14 -7.90 1.95
N LYS A 99 -7.84 -7.49 0.70
CA LYS A 99 -7.56 -8.45 -0.39
C LYS A 99 -6.32 -9.29 -0.09
N LEU A 100 -5.27 -8.69 0.48
CA LEU A 100 -4.08 -9.42 0.90
C LEU A 100 -4.41 -10.46 1.97
N ALA A 101 -5.18 -10.11 3.00
CA ALA A 101 -5.61 -11.03 4.04
C ALA A 101 -6.39 -12.22 3.45
N MET A 102 -7.35 -11.96 2.54
CA MET A 102 -8.08 -13.01 1.83
C MET A 102 -7.16 -13.91 0.98
N LYS A 103 -6.15 -13.36 0.30
CA LYS A 103 -5.22 -14.18 -0.48
C LYS A 103 -4.26 -14.99 0.41
N LEU A 104 -3.85 -14.44 1.55
CA LEU A 104 -3.05 -15.16 2.55
C LEU A 104 -3.84 -16.30 3.21
N GLU A 105 -5.14 -16.10 3.44
CA GLU A 105 -6.07 -17.13 3.92
C GLU A 105 -6.01 -18.39 3.03
N HIS A 106 -6.08 -18.22 1.70
CA HIS A 106 -5.97 -19.32 0.74
C HIS A 106 -4.60 -20.03 0.76
N LEU A 107 -3.57 -19.41 1.34
CA LEU A 107 -2.25 -20.00 1.56
C LEU A 107 -2.13 -20.66 2.95
N GLY A 108 -3.22 -20.75 3.71
CA GLY A 108 -3.25 -21.26 5.09
C GLY A 108 -2.64 -20.28 6.10
N LYS A 109 -2.67 -18.97 5.80
CA LYS A 109 -2.12 -17.90 6.64
C LYS A 109 -3.22 -16.93 7.06
N HIS A 110 -3.93 -17.28 8.14
CA HIS A 110 -4.92 -16.43 8.78
C HIS A 110 -4.26 -15.17 9.34
N VAL A 111 -4.71 -13.99 8.92
CA VAL A 111 -4.19 -12.72 9.43
C VAL A 111 -5.31 -11.74 9.75
N ASP A 112 -5.05 -10.90 10.75
CA ASP A 112 -5.83 -9.70 11.02
C ASP A 112 -5.08 -8.47 10.51
N ILE A 113 -5.84 -7.44 10.14
CA ILE A 113 -5.30 -6.15 9.73
C ILE A 113 -5.78 -5.05 10.66
N THR A 114 -4.91 -4.07 10.93
CA THR A 114 -5.32 -2.88 11.68
C THR A 114 -6.04 -1.88 10.77
N PRO A 115 -6.83 -0.95 11.34
CA PRO A 115 -7.25 0.23 10.58
C PRO A 115 -6.05 0.98 9.98
N PRO A 116 -6.23 1.67 8.84
CA PRO A 116 -5.18 2.45 8.21
C PRO A 116 -4.80 3.67 9.05
N THR A 117 -3.50 3.93 9.15
CA THR A 117 -2.96 5.20 9.66
C THR A 117 -2.39 5.98 8.51
N VAL A 118 -3.00 7.12 8.18
CA VAL A 118 -2.53 8.03 7.12
C VAL A 118 -1.73 9.15 7.75
N VAL A 119 -0.50 9.36 7.27
CA VAL A 119 0.45 10.35 7.76
C VAL A 119 0.83 11.25 6.59
N SER A 120 0.63 12.56 6.75
CA SER A 120 1.08 13.58 5.81
C SER A 120 2.15 14.46 6.45
N GLY A 121 3.15 14.87 5.66
CA GLY A 121 4.22 15.73 6.16
C GLY A 121 5.39 15.85 5.21
N ARG A 122 6.41 16.58 5.66
CA ARG A 122 7.72 16.67 4.99
C ARG A 122 8.72 15.79 5.74
N ASP A 123 9.70 15.26 5.02
CA ASP A 123 10.81 14.47 5.57
C ASP A 123 10.37 13.26 6.43
N LEU A 124 9.30 12.57 5.99
CA LEU A 124 8.77 11.41 6.69
C LEU A 124 9.80 10.27 6.72
N LYS A 125 9.98 9.67 7.91
CA LYS A 125 10.86 8.52 8.11
C LYS A 125 10.08 7.40 8.76
N ILE A 126 10.08 6.24 8.12
CA ILE A 126 9.49 5.03 8.68
C ILE A 126 10.57 3.98 8.87
N LYS A 127 10.61 3.45 10.10
CA LYS A 127 11.42 2.29 10.43
C LYS A 127 10.49 1.09 10.53
N SER A 128 10.73 0.09 9.69
CA SER A 128 10.12 -1.23 9.85
C SER A 128 11.19 -2.28 10.15
N PHE A 129 10.77 -3.40 10.73
CA PHE A 129 11.62 -4.51 11.13
C PHE A 129 11.31 -5.76 10.30
N GLY A 130 12.30 -6.65 10.19
CA GLY A 130 12.19 -7.87 9.41
C GLY A 130 12.60 -7.68 7.95
N VAL A 131 12.08 -8.55 7.09
CA VAL A 131 12.33 -8.49 5.64
C VAL A 131 11.35 -7.49 5.03
N ILE A 132 11.88 -6.49 4.32
CA ILE A 132 11.07 -5.46 3.67
C ILE A 132 11.10 -5.72 2.17
N LEU A 133 9.94 -6.04 1.60
CA LEU A 133 9.73 -6.08 0.17
C LEU A 133 9.27 -4.71 -0.32
N LYS A 134 9.95 -4.13 -1.31
CA LYS A 134 9.51 -2.98 -2.09
C LYS A 134 8.89 -3.45 -3.40
N LEU A 135 7.76 -2.86 -3.77
CA LEU A 135 7.07 -3.00 -5.04
C LEU A 135 6.80 -1.60 -5.60
N PRO A 136 7.58 -1.14 -6.59
CA PRO A 136 7.28 0.10 -7.32
C PRO A 136 6.04 -0.11 -8.18
N ILE A 137 5.14 0.87 -8.19
CA ILE A 137 3.89 0.83 -8.95
C ILE A 137 3.74 2.15 -9.70
N SER A 138 3.31 2.06 -10.95
CA SER A 138 2.94 3.22 -11.76
C SER A 138 1.45 3.21 -11.98
N VAL A 139 0.76 4.25 -11.50
CA VAL A 139 -0.69 4.43 -11.66
C VAL A 139 -0.97 5.57 -12.63
N PHE A 140 -0.48 6.78 -12.34
CA PHE A 140 -0.68 7.96 -13.17
C PHE A 140 0.61 8.43 -13.86
N SER A 141 1.75 8.12 -13.28
CA SER A 141 3.09 8.39 -13.80
C SER A 141 4.08 7.30 -13.37
N GLU A 142 5.31 7.35 -13.90
CA GLU A 142 6.33 6.33 -13.64
C GLU A 142 6.71 6.28 -12.15
N GLU A 143 6.57 5.10 -11.55
CA GLU A 143 6.88 4.80 -10.14
C GLU A 143 6.31 5.82 -9.13
N ASP A 144 5.12 6.35 -9.40
CA ASP A 144 4.47 7.36 -8.58
C ASP A 144 3.84 6.83 -7.28
N PHE A 145 3.86 5.51 -7.12
CA PHE A 145 3.32 4.80 -5.97
C PHE A 145 4.34 3.75 -5.50
N ASP A 146 4.85 3.93 -4.29
CA ASP A 146 5.72 2.95 -3.65
C ASP A 146 4.93 2.13 -2.64
N LEU A 147 5.00 0.80 -2.76
CA LEU A 147 4.44 -0.11 -1.77
C LEU A 147 5.52 -0.95 -1.13
N HIS A 148 5.44 -1.09 0.18
CA HIS A 148 6.31 -1.90 0.99
C HIS A 148 5.50 -2.90 1.81
N LEU A 149 5.91 -4.17 1.79
CA LEU A 149 5.44 -5.18 2.73
C LEU A 149 6.62 -5.56 3.61
N SER A 150 6.50 -5.25 4.90
CA SER A 150 7.43 -5.74 5.91
C SER A 150 6.88 -7.00 6.55
N VAL A 151 7.73 -8.01 6.74
CA VAL A 151 7.41 -9.26 7.41
C VAL A 151 8.52 -9.57 8.41
N LYS A 152 8.19 -9.66 9.70
CA LYS A 152 9.12 -10.08 10.74
C LYS A 152 9.56 -11.52 10.47
N SER A 153 10.87 -11.75 10.61
CA SER A 153 11.42 -13.11 10.52
C SER A 153 11.21 -13.83 11.84
N GLY A 154 10.37 -14.87 11.84
CA GLY A 154 10.24 -15.83 12.94
C GLY A 154 9.29 -15.41 14.06
N GLY A 155 8.12 -16.03 14.07
CA GLY A 155 7.57 -16.70 15.25
C GLY A 155 7.69 -18.20 15.01
#